data_AF-A0A7U9S8E2-F1
#
_entry.id   AF-A0A7U9S8E2-F1
#
_cell.length_a   1.000
_cell.length_b   1.000
_cell.length_c   1.000
_cell.angle_alpha   90.00
_cell.angle_beta   90.00
_cell.angle_gamma   90.00
#
_symmetry.space_group_name_H-M   'P 1'
#
loop_
_entity.id
_entity.type
_entity.pdbx_description
1 polymer ?
#
loop_
_entity_poly.entity_id
_entity_poly.type
_entity_poly.pdbx_seq_one_letter_code
_entity_poly.pdbx_strand_id
1 'polypeptide(L)'
;MTEINLFYNKIVLRKDGDFLDNRRADRGMDIKNIDIYNLPKWFSDLLEEVDLLCEEALAGSVSYQKLKEERCCLLDQYDFLLKLADKDKIAEPLELTLEETNALSRFFVLEYDKARTENIQMYLLGGRHVLKLLRALEGI
;
A
#
# COMPACT_ATOMS: atom_id res chain seq x y z
N MET A 1 -2.37 31.40 5.45
CA MET A 1 -2.16 30.18 6.25
C MET A 1 -3.06 29.13 5.63
N THR A 2 -2.50 28.26 4.81
CA THR A 2 -3.28 27.36 3.94
C THR A 2 -3.19 25.97 4.52
N GLU A 3 -4.28 25.50 5.15
CA GLU A 3 -4.38 24.14 5.67
C GLU A 3 -4.45 23.16 4.49
N ILE A 4 -3.45 22.26 4.42
CA ILE A 4 -3.47 21.11 3.54
C ILE A 4 -4.15 19.98 4.32
N ASN A 5 -5.37 19.65 3.91
CA ASN A 5 -6.18 18.58 4.49
C ASN A 5 -5.63 17.20 4.04
N LEU A 6 -4.76 16.61 4.85
CA LEU A 6 -4.24 15.24 4.67
C LEU A 6 -4.83 14.29 5.71
N PHE A 7 -6.14 14.05 5.68
CA PHE A 7 -6.71 12.93 6.43
C PHE A 7 -7.94 12.36 5.73
N TYR A 8 -7.73 11.31 4.93
CA TYR A 8 -8.76 10.30 4.70
C TYR A 8 -8.90 9.48 5.99
N ASN A 9 -9.68 9.99 6.94
CA ASN A 9 -10.18 9.16 8.04
C ASN A 9 -11.51 9.70 8.57
N LYS A 10 -12.61 9.14 8.05
CA LYS A 10 -13.92 9.22 8.73
C LYS A 10 -14.87 8.12 8.26
N ILE A 11 -14.74 6.92 8.81
CA ILE A 11 -15.93 6.15 9.23
C ILE A 11 -15.64 5.56 10.62
N VAL A 12 -16.20 6.23 11.62
CA VAL A 12 -16.34 5.71 12.99
C VAL A 12 -17.51 4.73 12.97
N LEU A 13 -17.27 3.46 13.31
CA LEU A 13 -18.29 2.57 13.84
C LEU A 13 -17.71 1.78 15.02
N ARG A 14 -17.84 2.38 16.20
CA ARG A 14 -17.71 1.70 17.48
C ARG A 14 -18.99 0.91 17.72
N LYS A 15 -18.89 -0.40 17.94
CA LYS A 15 -19.84 -1.12 18.79
C LYS A 15 -19.17 -2.32 19.45
N ASP A 16 -18.89 -2.10 20.73
CA ASP A 16 -18.87 -3.01 21.87
C ASP A 16 -18.93 -4.52 21.60
N GLY A 17 -17.94 -5.22 22.17
CA GLY A 17 -18.01 -6.54 22.79
C GLY A 17 -18.75 -7.66 22.05
N ASP A 18 -17.99 -8.66 21.59
CA ASP A 18 -18.16 -10.02 22.09
C ASP A 18 -17.02 -10.94 21.63
N PHE A 19 -16.43 -11.62 22.60
CA PHE A 19 -15.43 -12.67 22.45
C PHE A 19 -16.15 -13.92 21.91
N LEU A 20 -15.93 -14.31 20.65
CA LEU A 20 -16.55 -15.52 20.08
C LEU A 20 -15.54 -16.49 19.45
N ASP A 21 -15.28 -17.54 20.24
CA ASP A 21 -15.23 -18.97 19.90
C ASP A 21 -14.57 -19.37 18.57
N ASN A 22 -13.38 -19.95 18.72
CA ASN A 22 -12.48 -20.49 17.71
C ASN A 22 -12.96 -21.85 17.14
N ARG A 23 -14.24 -21.94 16.70
CA ARG A 23 -14.86 -23.20 16.23
C ARG A 23 -15.68 -23.08 14.94
N ARG A 24 -15.24 -22.27 13.99
CA ARG A 24 -15.85 -22.18 12.64
C ARG A 24 -14.82 -22.14 11.51
N ALA A 25 -13.79 -22.96 11.61
CA ALA A 25 -12.88 -23.22 10.50
C ALA A 25 -13.45 -24.32 9.58
N ASP A 26 -14.63 -24.13 9.00
CA ASP A 26 -15.08 -24.88 7.80
C ASP A 26 -16.36 -24.30 7.16
N ARG A 27 -16.36 -22.99 6.90
CA ARG A 27 -17.32 -22.40 5.95
C ARG A 27 -16.50 -21.61 4.96
N GLY A 28 -16.63 -21.95 3.68
CA GLY A 28 -15.95 -21.24 2.60
C GLY A 28 -16.00 -19.74 2.84
N MET A 29 -14.82 -19.11 2.85
CA MET A 29 -14.66 -17.69 3.11
C MET A 29 -15.46 -16.91 2.07
N ASP A 30 -16.52 -16.21 2.49
CA ASP A 30 -17.17 -15.23 1.64
C ASP A 30 -16.25 -14.02 1.56
N ILE A 31 -15.86 -13.62 0.34
CA ILE A 31 -15.02 -12.44 0.08
C ILE A 31 -15.59 -11.20 0.77
N LYS A 32 -16.92 -11.10 0.92
CA LYS A 32 -17.58 -9.97 1.59
C LYS A 32 -17.33 -9.90 3.09
N ASN A 33 -16.87 -10.99 3.70
CA ASN A 33 -16.64 -11.12 5.15
C ASN A 33 -15.15 -11.26 5.49
N ILE A 34 -14.25 -10.91 4.57
CA ILE A 34 -12.81 -10.88 4.83
C ILE A 34 -12.51 -9.70 5.76
N ASP A 35 -12.03 -10.01 6.95
CA ASP A 35 -11.42 -9.04 7.85
C ASP A 35 -10.00 -8.72 7.35
N ILE A 36 -9.82 -7.56 6.74
CA ILE A 36 -8.54 -7.11 6.19
C ILE A 36 -7.48 -6.87 7.28
N TYR A 37 -7.87 -6.79 8.56
CA TYR A 37 -6.95 -6.67 9.68
C TYR A 37 -6.56 -8.03 10.28
N ASN A 38 -7.26 -9.10 9.91
CA ASN A 38 -7.02 -10.45 10.37
C ASN A 38 -7.15 -11.45 9.20
N LEU A 39 -6.26 -11.29 8.23
CA LEU A 39 -6.27 -12.09 7.01
C LEU A 39 -5.78 -13.52 7.29
N PRO A 40 -6.49 -14.55 6.77
CA PRO A 40 -5.95 -15.91 6.76
C PRO A 40 -4.57 -15.95 6.08
N LYS A 41 -3.66 -16.79 6.58
CA LYS A 41 -2.27 -16.83 6.09
C LYS A 41 -2.16 -16.97 4.57
N TRP A 42 -2.95 -17.86 3.96
CA TRP A 42 -2.96 -18.05 2.51
C TRP A 42 -3.33 -16.79 1.72
N PHE A 43 -4.15 -15.90 2.29
CA PHE A 43 -4.53 -14.65 1.65
C PHE A 43 -3.42 -13.60 1.79
N SER A 44 -2.73 -13.56 2.94
CA SER A 44 -1.50 -12.77 3.10
C SER A 44 -0.42 -13.20 2.10
N ASP A 45 -0.19 -14.51 1.98
CA ASP A 45 0.80 -15.07 1.05
C ASP A 45 0.46 -14.72 -0.41
N LEU A 46 -0.83 -14.73 -0.75
CA LEU A 46 -1.32 -14.28 -2.07
C LEU A 46 -1.08 -12.78 -2.30
N LEU A 47 -1.29 -11.93 -1.30
CA LEU A 47 -1.03 -10.48 -1.42
C LEU A 47 0.47 -10.22 -1.63
N GLU A 48 1.34 -10.89 -0.86
CA GLU A 48 2.79 -10.80 -1.02
C GLU A 48 3.24 -11.26 -2.44
N GLU A 49 2.64 -12.33 -2.97
CA GLU A 49 2.89 -12.77 -4.35
C GLU A 49 2.44 -11.72 -5.39
N VAL A 50 1.27 -11.11 -5.19
CA VAL A 50 0.76 -10.05 -6.09
C VAL A 50 1.67 -8.83 -6.07
N ASP A 51 2.18 -8.43 -4.90
CA ASP A 51 3.12 -7.33 -4.76
C ASP A 51 4.43 -7.60 -5.52
N LEU A 52 4.98 -8.82 -5.37
CA LEU A 52 6.18 -9.24 -6.11
C LEU A 52 5.95 -9.20 -7.63
N LEU A 53 4.83 -9.73 -8.11
CA LEU A 53 4.49 -9.71 -9.54
C LEU A 53 4.29 -8.28 -10.08
N CYS A 54 3.80 -7.36 -9.25
CA CYS A 54 3.70 -5.95 -9.62
C CYS A 54 5.08 -5.29 -9.74
N GLU A 55 5.97 -5.53 -8.78
CA GLU A 55 7.35 -5.06 -8.84
C GLU A 55 8.10 -5.62 -10.06
N GLU A 56 7.96 -6.92 -10.36
CA GLU A 56 8.56 -7.54 -11.54
C GLU A 56 8.04 -6.92 -12.84
N ALA A 57 6.73 -6.68 -12.94
CA ALA A 57 6.13 -6.08 -14.12
C ALA A 57 6.58 -4.62 -14.33
N LEU A 58 6.85 -3.90 -13.24
CA LEU A 58 7.36 -2.53 -13.27
C LEU A 58 8.88 -2.46 -13.34
N ALA A 59 9.61 -3.57 -13.21
CA ALA A 59 11.08 -3.59 -13.19
C ALA A 59 11.69 -2.96 -14.45
N GLY A 60 11.07 -3.17 -15.61
CA GLY A 60 11.50 -2.59 -16.89
C GLY A 60 11.11 -1.11 -17.11
N SER A 61 10.34 -0.51 -16.20
CA SER A 61 9.86 0.87 -16.35
C SER A 61 10.92 1.88 -15.90
N VAL A 62 11.50 2.60 -16.86
CA VAL A 62 12.49 3.67 -16.59
C VAL A 62 11.93 4.74 -15.66
N SER A 63 10.66 5.13 -15.82
CA SER A 63 10.05 6.13 -14.95
C SER A 63 9.86 5.62 -13.53
N TYR A 64 9.52 4.34 -13.36
CA TYR A 64 9.37 3.72 -12.04
C TYR A 64 10.72 3.58 -11.33
N GLN A 65 11.77 3.16 -12.04
CA GLN A 65 13.11 3.08 -11.46
C GLN A 65 13.63 4.44 -11.02
N LYS A 66 13.49 5.48 -11.85
CA LYS A 66 13.85 6.85 -11.48
C LYS A 66 13.12 7.34 -10.22
N LEU A 67 11.83 7.01 -10.10
CA LEU A 67 11.06 7.34 -8.91
C LEU A 67 11.66 6.66 -7.67
N LYS A 68 11.93 5.36 -7.74
CA LYS A 68 12.52 4.60 -6.62
C LYS A 68 13.88 5.14 -6.23
N GLU A 69 14.74 5.41 -7.21
CA GLU A 69 16.07 5.98 -7.01
C GLU A 69 16.00 7.34 -6.30
N GLU A 70 15.17 8.26 -6.80
CA GLU A 70 15.04 9.58 -6.20
C GLU A 70 14.51 9.52 -4.77
N ARG A 71 13.52 8.65 -4.52
CA ARG A 71 13.00 8.39 -3.18
C ARG A 71 14.09 7.86 -2.25
N CYS A 72 14.90 6.91 -2.70
CA CYS A 72 16.03 6.39 -1.91
C CYS A 72 17.03 7.50 -1.59
N CYS A 73 17.38 8.35 -2.57
CA CYS A 73 18.28 9.47 -2.33
C CYS A 73 17.74 10.45 -1.26
N LEU A 74 16.44 10.72 -1.25
CA LEU A 74 15.84 11.57 -0.20
C LEU A 74 15.88 10.91 1.17
N LEU A 75 15.61 9.61 1.25
CA LEU A 75 15.69 8.86 2.52
C LEU A 75 17.13 8.80 3.05
N ASP A 76 18.12 8.61 2.18
CA ASP A 76 19.54 8.57 2.56
C ASP A 76 20.06 9.96 3.01
N GLN A 77 19.49 11.04 2.47
CA GLN A 77 19.92 12.40 2.75
C GLN A 77 19.25 12.99 4.02
N TYR A 78 18.02 12.59 4.33
CA TYR A 78 17.21 13.22 5.38
C TYR A 78 16.67 12.21 6.39
N ASP A 79 17.33 12.10 7.55
CA ASP A 79 16.95 11.18 8.64
C ASP A 79 15.50 11.31 9.11
N PHE A 80 14.93 12.52 9.05
CA PHE A 80 13.54 12.72 9.46
C PHE A 80 12.54 12.07 8.50
N LEU A 81 12.89 11.91 7.21
CA LEU A 81 12.07 11.19 6.23
C LEU A 81 12.08 9.69 6.51
N LEU A 82 13.22 9.13 6.94
CA LEU A 82 13.30 7.74 7.38
C LEU A 82 12.35 7.48 8.56
N LYS A 83 12.39 8.32 9.60
CA LYS A 83 11.49 8.22 10.75
C LYS A 83 10.01 8.31 10.34
N LEU A 84 9.68 9.19 9.39
CA LEU A 84 8.33 9.31 8.85
C LEU A 84 7.90 8.06 8.06
N ALA A 85 8.80 7.49 7.26
CA ALA A 85 8.54 6.31 6.45
C ALA A 85 8.33 5.05 7.31
N ASP A 86 9.11 4.89 8.37
CA ASP A 86 9.02 3.77 9.32
C ASP A 86 7.79 3.85 10.24
N LYS A 87 6.96 4.90 10.09
CA LYS A 87 5.80 5.21 10.93
C LYS A 87 6.16 5.32 12.41
N ASP A 88 7.39 5.72 12.70
CA ASP A 88 7.81 6.01 14.06
C ASP A 88 7.00 7.18 14.61
N LYS A 89 6.65 7.09 15.89
CA LYS A 89 5.94 8.19 16.55
C LYS A 89 6.89 9.38 16.67
N ILE A 90 6.54 10.46 15.98
CA ILE A 90 7.12 11.77 16.24
C ILE A 90 6.65 12.21 17.63
N ALA A 91 7.53 12.08 18.61
CA ALA A 91 7.23 12.40 20.01
C ALA A 91 7.24 13.92 20.28
N GLU A 92 7.97 14.69 19.47
CA GLU A 92 8.16 16.14 19.62
C GLU A 92 7.93 16.86 18.29
N PRO A 93 7.39 18.10 18.29
CA PRO A 93 7.24 18.89 17.07
C PRO A 93 8.56 19.00 16.31
N LEU A 94 8.51 18.73 15.00
CA LEU A 94 9.68 18.80 14.13
C LEU A 94 9.71 20.17 13.44
N GLU A 95 10.71 20.98 13.77
CA GLU A 95 10.98 22.24 13.09
C GLU A 95 11.80 21.97 11.83
N LEU A 96 11.25 22.29 10.66
CA LEU A 96 11.88 22.04 9.37
C LEU A 96 12.41 23.34 8.78
N THR A 97 13.60 23.26 8.20
CA THR A 97 14.12 24.29 7.31
C THR A 97 13.32 24.33 6.00
N LEU A 98 13.50 25.39 5.20
CA LEU A 98 12.89 25.48 3.87
C LEU A 98 13.34 24.33 2.95
N GLU A 99 14.60 23.93 3.05
CA GLU A 99 15.15 22.80 2.26
C GLU A 99 14.49 21.48 2.65
N GLU A 100 14.39 21.19 3.95
CA GLU A 100 13.71 19.99 4.45
C GLU A 100 12.22 19.99 4.14
N THR A 101 11.57 21.15 4.15
CA THR A 101 10.16 21.29 3.75
C THR A 101 9.97 20.96 2.27
N ASN A 102 10.90 21.41 1.40
CA ASN A 102 10.88 21.06 -0.01
C ASN A 102 11.16 19.57 -0.24
N ALA A 103 12.11 18.99 0.52
CA ALA A 103 12.39 17.57 0.49
C ALA A 103 11.17 16.73 0.91
N LEU A 104 10.48 17.13 1.97
CA LEU A 104 9.25 16.49 2.44
C LEU A 104 8.12 16.57 1.39
N SER A 105 7.93 17.75 0.79
CA SER A 105 6.95 17.93 -0.28
C SER A 105 7.26 17.01 -1.47
N ARG A 106 8.54 16.93 -1.87
CA ARG A 106 8.97 16.06 -2.97
C ARG A 106 8.78 14.58 -2.61
N PHE A 107 9.11 14.19 -1.39
CA PHE A 107 8.94 12.82 -0.90
C PHE A 107 7.47 12.37 -0.99
N PHE A 108 6.52 13.19 -0.55
CA PHE A 108 5.09 12.85 -0.67
C PHE A 108 4.60 12.72 -2.11
N VAL A 109 5.10 13.55 -3.02
CA VAL A 109 4.79 13.40 -4.46
C VAL A 109 5.30 12.06 -4.97
N LEU A 110 6.53 11.67 -4.62
CA LEU A 110 7.11 10.38 -5.02
C LEU A 110 6.32 9.20 -4.43
N GLU A 111 5.93 9.24 -3.16
CA GLU A 111 5.10 8.19 -2.53
C GLU A 111 3.75 8.06 -3.21
N TYR A 112 3.10 9.18 -3.54
CA TYR A 112 1.83 9.17 -4.27
C TYR A 112 1.98 8.58 -5.68
N ASP A 113 2.99 9.01 -6.43
CA ASP A 113 3.23 8.54 -7.80
C ASP A 113 3.62 7.05 -7.82
N LYS A 114 4.37 6.58 -6.81
CA LYS A 114 4.69 5.16 -6.61
C LYS A 114 3.41 4.35 -6.42
N ALA A 115 2.64 4.70 -5.39
CA ALA A 115 1.41 4.00 -5.03
C ALA A 115 0.41 4.01 -6.20
N ARG A 116 0.30 5.13 -6.92
CA ARG A 116 -0.54 5.22 -8.12
C ARG A 116 -0.10 4.25 -9.21
N THR A 117 1.20 4.16 -9.48
CA THR A 117 1.75 3.26 -10.50
C THR A 117 1.54 1.80 -10.12
N GLU A 118 1.82 1.43 -8.87
CA GLU A 118 1.60 0.08 -8.34
C GLU A 118 0.12 -0.30 -8.37
N ASN A 119 -0.79 0.61 -7.98
CA ASN A 119 -2.24 0.37 -8.03
C ASN A 119 -2.75 0.11 -9.44
N ILE A 120 -2.26 0.86 -10.43
CA ILE A 120 -2.60 0.60 -11.84
C ILE A 120 -2.08 -0.78 -12.24
N GLN A 121 -0.86 -1.13 -11.86
CA GLN A 121 -0.28 -2.43 -12.20
C GLN A 121 -1.03 -3.59 -11.56
N MET A 122 -1.40 -3.48 -10.28
CA MET A 122 -2.23 -4.47 -9.58
C MET A 122 -3.56 -4.69 -10.29
N TYR A 123 -4.24 -3.62 -10.71
CA TYR A 123 -5.50 -3.72 -11.46
C TYR A 123 -5.32 -4.45 -12.79
N LEU A 124 -4.26 -4.12 -13.55
CA LEU A 124 -3.96 -4.78 -14.82
C LEU A 124 -3.60 -6.26 -14.64
N LEU A 125 -2.86 -6.58 -13.57
CA LEU A 125 -2.52 -7.97 -13.22
C LEU A 125 -3.78 -8.79 -12.90
N GLY A 126 -4.69 -8.22 -12.10
CA GLY A 126 -6.00 -8.82 -11.82
C GLY A 126 -6.81 -9.07 -13.10
N GLY A 127 -6.88 -8.08 -13.99
CA GLY A 127 -7.54 -8.23 -15.30
C GLY A 127 -6.95 -9.36 -16.15
N ARG A 128 -5.61 -9.47 -16.19
CA ARG A 128 -4.92 -10.58 -16.88
C ARG A 128 -5.28 -11.93 -16.28
N HIS A 129 -5.38 -12.05 -14.97
CA HIS A 129 -5.75 -13.29 -14.29
C HIS A 129 -7.19 -13.70 -14.60
N VAL A 130 -8.13 -12.75 -14.61
CA VAL A 130 -9.52 -13.01 -15.01
C VAL A 130 -9.59 -13.49 -16.46
N LEU A 131 -8.87 -12.86 -17.39
CA LEU A 131 -8.84 -13.29 -18.79
C LEU A 131 -8.26 -14.70 -18.97
N LYS A 132 -7.21 -15.06 -18.21
CA LYS A 132 -6.67 -16.43 -18.21
C LYS A 132 -7.70 -17.45 -17.71
N LEU A 133 -8.42 -17.12 -16.64
CA LEU A 133 -9.47 -17.97 -16.08
C LEU A 133 -10.60 -18.18 -17.10
N LEU A 134 -11.09 -17.11 -17.73
CA LEU A 134 -12.15 -17.21 -18.73
C LEU A 134 -11.76 -18.13 -19.89
N ARG A 135 -10.53 -17.99 -20.43
CA ARG A 135 -10.03 -18.89 -21.49
C ARG A 135 -10.00 -20.36 -21.05
N ALA A 136 -9.50 -20.61 -19.84
CA ALA A 136 -9.47 -21.97 -19.30
C ALA A 136 -10.87 -22.58 -19.12
N LEU A 137 -11.86 -21.77 -18.75
CA LEU A 137 -13.26 -22.19 -18.61
C LEU A 137 -13.96 -22.40 -19.95
N GLU A 138 -13.60 -21.62 -20.98
CA GLU A 138 -14.12 -21.78 -22.35
C GLU A 138 -13.53 -23.00 -23.08
N GLY A 139 -12.54 -23.68 -22.49
CA GLY A 139 -11.92 -24.87 -23.07
C GLY A 139 -11.01 -24.55 -24.28
N ILE A 140 -10.49 -23.33 -24.35
CA ILE A 140 -9.52 -22.87 -25.36
C ILE A 140 -8.11 -22.88 -24.75
#